data_AF-A0A9E0X1X1-F1
#
_entry.id   AF-A0A9E0X1X1-F1
#
_cell.length_a   1.000
_cell.length_b   1.000
_cell.length_c   1.000
_cell.angle_alpha   90.00
_cell.angle_beta   90.00
_cell.angle_gamma   90.00
#
_symmetry.space_group_name_H-M   'P 1'
#
loop_
_entity.id
_entity.type
_entity.pdbx_description
1 polymer ?
#
loop_
_entity_poly.entity_id
_entity_poly.type
_entity_poly.pdbx_seq_one_letter_code
_entity_poly.pdbx_strand_id
1 'polypeptide(L)'
;MYSGLTTEFDDTLVLIEDGILREKILLEYKTAKSSRGRQIDGNAHERLSFQMMQYLEAATRFTRCSLVVFANGAFAKYRNKYHVNFHVQADRLKNFAWFNMEHACTAPEFEKFLTELLGWLFEGHPRSAWGAR
;
A
#
# COMPACT_ATOMS: atom_id res chain seq x y z
N MET A 1 -2.02 -21.12 13.80
CA MET A 1 -0.62 -20.92 13.37
C MET A 1 -0.05 -19.59 13.85
N TYR A 2 -0.81 -18.48 13.82
CA TYR A 2 -0.34 -17.15 14.23
C TYR A 2 -0.99 -16.61 15.52
N SER A 3 -1.37 -17.50 16.45
CA SER A 3 -2.03 -17.06 17.70
C SER A 3 -1.02 -16.33 18.60
N GLY A 4 -1.37 -15.12 19.04
CA GLY A 4 -0.51 -14.28 19.89
C GLY A 4 0.57 -13.48 19.14
N LEU A 5 0.67 -13.61 17.82
CA LEU A 5 1.55 -12.78 17.01
C LEU A 5 0.79 -11.57 16.45
N THR A 6 1.43 -10.42 16.47
CA THR A 6 0.91 -9.17 15.90
C THR A 6 1.71 -8.79 14.67
N THR A 7 1.04 -8.15 13.72
CA THR A 7 1.67 -7.42 12.64
C THR A 7 1.38 -5.95 12.84
N GLU A 8 2.37 -5.11 12.61
CA GLU A 8 2.25 -3.66 12.69
C GLU A 8 2.58 -3.06 11.33
N PHE A 9 1.78 -2.07 10.96
CA PHE A 9 2.01 -1.18 9.84
C PHE A 9 2.28 0.19 10.44
N ASP A 10 2.97 1.06 9.70
CA ASP A 10 3.33 2.37 10.22
C ASP A 10 2.11 3.19 10.66
N ASP A 11 0.97 3.03 9.98
CA ASP A 11 -0.32 3.58 10.41
C ASP A 11 -1.51 2.76 9.86
N THR A 12 -2.73 3.04 10.32
CA THR A 12 -3.96 2.41 9.85
C THR A 12 -5.12 3.38 9.89
N LEU A 13 -5.79 3.56 8.76
CA LEU A 13 -7.04 4.30 8.67
C LEU A 13 -8.22 3.32 8.60
N VAL A 14 -9.28 3.60 9.36
CA VAL A 14 -10.47 2.76 9.41
C VAL A 14 -11.70 3.65 9.30
N LEU A 15 -12.62 3.28 8.42
CA LEU A 15 -13.96 3.86 8.38
C LEU A 15 -14.97 2.81 8.83
N ILE A 16 -15.73 3.17 9.86
CA ILE A 16 -16.82 2.39 10.40
C ILE A 16 -18.08 3.23 10.29
N GLU A 17 -19.09 2.71 9.60
CA GLU A 17 -20.41 3.34 9.47
C GLU A 17 -21.45 2.37 10.00
N ASP A 18 -22.32 2.83 10.90
CA ASP A 18 -23.36 2.01 11.53
C ASP A 18 -22.84 0.69 12.13
N GLY A 19 -21.61 0.71 12.66
CA GLY A 19 -20.94 -0.47 13.21
C GLY A 19 -20.38 -1.45 12.17
N ILE A 20 -20.45 -1.13 10.88
CA ILE A 20 -19.92 -1.94 9.78
C ILE A 20 -18.59 -1.35 9.29
N LEU A 21 -17.55 -2.20 9.24
CA LEU A 21 -16.28 -1.84 8.62
C LEU A 21 -16.47 -1.61 7.12
N ARG A 22 -16.32 -0.35 6.68
CA ARG A 22 -16.42 0.05 5.26
C ARG A 22 -15.12 -0.13 4.53
N GLU A 23 -14.01 0.28 5.13
CA GLU A 23 -12.67 0.05 4.61
C GLU A 23 -11.65 0.11 5.73
N LYS A 24 -10.59 -0.70 5.59
CA LYS A 24 -9.37 -0.62 6.37
C LYS A 24 -8.19 -0.35 5.45
N ILE A 25 -7.51 0.77 5.63
CA ILE A 25 -6.32 1.16 4.86
C ILE A 25 -5.11 0.98 5.75
N LEU A 26 -4.22 0.07 5.39
CA LEU A 26 -2.92 -0.10 6.03
C LEU A 26 -1.93 0.87 5.36
N LEU A 27 -1.21 1.65 6.15
CA LEU A 27 -0.25 2.64 5.65
C LEU A 27 1.17 2.18 5.97
N GLU A 28 2.05 2.29 4.99
CA GLU A 28 3.46 1.97 5.14
C GLU A 28 4.33 3.08 4.55
N TYR A 29 5.27 3.60 5.33
CA TYR A 29 6.22 4.62 4.94
C TYR A 29 7.59 4.00 4.66
N LYS A 30 8.12 4.20 3.46
CA LYS A 30 9.42 3.68 3.03
C LYS A 30 10.33 4.77 2.51
N THR A 31 11.50 4.88 3.12
CA THR A 31 12.56 5.74 2.61
C THR A 31 13.71 4.88 2.11
N ALA A 32 14.19 5.18 0.90
CA ALA A 32 15.35 4.55 0.32
C ALA A 32 16.48 5.56 0.14
N LYS A 33 17.69 5.12 0.43
CA LYS A 33 18.90 5.78 -0.04
C LYS A 33 19.31 5.14 -1.37
N SER A 34 19.78 5.96 -2.30
CA SER A 34 20.41 5.45 -3.51
C SER A 34 21.89 5.21 -3.26
N SER A 35 22.39 4.01 -3.53
CA SER A 35 23.83 3.75 -3.56
C SER A 35 24.41 4.37 -4.83
N ARG A 36 25.31 5.36 -4.67
CA ARG A 36 26.01 6.06 -5.77
C ARG A 36 25.08 6.66 -6.84
N GLY A 37 23.84 7.00 -6.48
CA GLY A 37 22.85 7.57 -7.41
C GLY A 37 22.46 6.65 -8.58
N ARG A 38 22.62 5.32 -8.43
CA ARG A 38 22.30 4.35 -9.50
C ARG A 38 21.19 3.38 -9.13
N GLN A 39 21.15 2.92 -7.89
CA GLN A 39 20.22 1.88 -7.44
C GLN A 39 19.75 2.13 -6.01
N ILE A 40 18.53 1.69 -5.70
CA ILE A 40 18.00 1.65 -4.33
C ILE A 40 18.74 0.57 -3.54
N ASP A 41 18.93 0.82 -2.24
CA ASP A 41 19.40 -0.17 -1.28
C ASP A 41 18.53 -1.46 -1.31
N GLY A 42 19.17 -2.60 -1.55
CA GLY A 42 18.50 -3.91 -1.62
C GLY A 42 17.72 -4.25 -0.34
N ASN A 43 18.18 -3.81 0.82
CA ASN A 43 17.51 -4.07 2.11
C ASN A 43 16.15 -3.38 2.22
N ALA A 44 15.95 -2.26 1.52
CA ALA A 44 14.65 -1.58 1.50
C ALA A 44 13.59 -2.42 0.76
N HIS A 45 14.00 -3.22 -0.22
CA HIS A 45 13.10 -4.10 -0.96
C HIS A 45 12.67 -5.30 -0.10
N GLU A 46 13.61 -6.02 0.51
CA GLU A 46 13.28 -7.23 1.28
C GLU A 46 12.29 -6.95 2.41
N ARG A 47 12.45 -5.80 3.08
CA ARG A 47 11.50 -5.35 4.12
C ARG A 47 10.10 -5.08 3.57
N LEU A 48 9.98 -4.49 2.38
CA LEU A 48 8.67 -4.24 1.78
C LEU A 48 7.99 -5.52 1.30
N SER A 49 8.74 -6.48 0.74
CA SER A 49 8.20 -7.80 0.38
C SER A 49 7.60 -8.52 1.59
N PHE A 50 8.28 -8.44 2.75
CA PHE A 50 7.79 -9.02 3.99
C PHE A 50 6.50 -8.34 4.45
N GLN A 51 6.46 -7.00 4.39
CA GLN A 51 5.27 -6.23 4.72
C GLN A 51 4.08 -6.55 3.81
N MET A 52 4.34 -6.79 2.51
CA MET A 52 3.29 -7.23 1.59
C MET A 52 2.71 -8.59 2.01
N MET A 53 3.52 -9.54 2.46
CA MET A 53 3.01 -10.83 2.95
C MET A 53 2.14 -10.67 4.20
N GLN A 54 2.53 -9.77 5.11
CA GLN A 54 1.72 -9.41 6.28
C GLN A 54 0.40 -8.74 5.88
N TYR A 55 0.42 -7.90 4.84
CA TYR A 55 -0.80 -7.32 4.29
C TYR A 55 -1.71 -8.39 3.71
N LEU A 56 -1.18 -9.32 2.91
CA LEU A 56 -1.99 -10.40 2.35
C LEU A 56 -2.67 -11.23 3.46
N GLU A 57 -1.96 -11.51 4.55
CA GLU A 57 -2.57 -12.14 5.73
C GLU A 57 -3.69 -11.28 6.32
N ALA A 58 -3.45 -10.00 6.56
CA ALA A 58 -4.47 -9.09 7.10
C ALA A 58 -5.69 -8.99 6.17
N ALA A 59 -5.47 -8.87 4.86
CA ALA A 59 -6.51 -8.74 3.84
C ALA A 59 -7.44 -9.96 3.80
N THR A 60 -6.95 -11.16 4.13
CA THR A 60 -7.82 -12.35 4.24
C THR A 60 -8.83 -12.28 5.39
N ARG A 61 -8.60 -11.42 6.38
CA ARG A 61 -9.44 -11.31 7.59
C ARG A 61 -10.47 -10.17 7.52
N PHE A 62 -10.37 -9.29 6.54
CA PHE A 62 -11.23 -8.12 6.39
C PHE A 62 -11.82 -8.08 4.99
N THR A 63 -13.13 -7.81 4.88
CA THR A 63 -13.84 -7.77 3.59
C THR A 63 -13.35 -6.68 2.64
N ARG A 64 -12.82 -5.58 3.19
CA ARG A 64 -12.27 -4.45 2.44
C ARG A 64 -11.00 -3.94 3.13
N CYS A 65 -9.85 -4.39 2.64
CA CYS A 65 -8.54 -4.00 3.17
C CYS A 65 -7.57 -3.65 2.04
N SER A 66 -7.06 -2.43 2.08
CA SER A 66 -6.10 -1.90 1.12
C SER A 66 -4.75 -1.62 1.80
N LEU A 67 -3.67 -1.64 1.03
CA LEU A 67 -2.34 -1.25 1.46
C LEU A 67 -1.87 -0.04 0.65
N VAL A 68 -1.46 1.03 1.33
CA VAL A 68 -0.89 2.21 0.70
C VAL A 68 0.55 2.35 1.14
N VAL A 69 1.46 2.41 0.17
CA VAL A 69 2.89 2.60 0.43
C VAL A 69 3.28 4.01 0.04
N PHE A 70 3.59 4.82 1.04
CA PHE A 70 4.23 6.12 0.88
C PHE A 70 5.73 5.93 0.79
N ALA A 71 6.33 6.29 -0.34
CA ALA A 71 7.77 6.18 -0.50
C ALA A 71 8.42 7.47 -0.97
N ASN A 72 9.72 7.64 -0.77
CA ASN A 72 10.42 8.79 -1.33
C ASN A 72 10.68 8.62 -2.84
N GLY A 73 10.93 9.72 -3.56
CA GLY A 73 11.13 9.71 -5.01
C GLY A 73 12.29 8.84 -5.52
N ALA A 74 13.14 8.30 -4.65
CA ALA A 74 14.12 7.29 -5.02
C ALA A 74 13.46 6.03 -5.62
N PHE A 75 12.29 5.63 -5.09
CA PHE A 75 11.50 4.52 -5.62
C PHE A 75 10.97 4.81 -7.02
N ALA A 76 10.49 6.02 -7.29
CA ALA A 76 10.09 6.41 -8.65
C ALA A 76 11.27 6.47 -9.64
N LYS A 77 12.44 6.94 -9.18
CA LYS A 77 13.58 7.26 -10.05
C LYS A 77 14.46 6.07 -10.42
N TYR A 78 14.75 5.19 -9.48
CA TYR A 78 15.78 4.16 -9.66
C TYR A 78 15.14 2.79 -9.88
N ARG A 79 15.37 2.21 -11.06
CA ARG A 79 14.96 0.85 -11.37
C ARG A 79 15.95 -0.15 -10.80
N ASN A 80 15.53 -0.89 -9.78
CA ASN A 80 16.19 -2.10 -9.30
C ASN A 80 15.57 -3.33 -10.01
N LYS A 81 16.34 -4.41 -10.22
CA LYS A 81 15.84 -5.76 -10.55
C LYS A 81 14.59 -6.15 -9.75
N TYR A 82 14.49 -5.71 -8.49
CA TYR A 82 13.38 -5.98 -7.58
C TYR A 82 12.28 -4.90 -7.56
N HIS A 83 12.48 -3.73 -8.16
CA HIS A 83 11.44 -2.68 -8.29
C HIS A 83 10.36 -3.10 -9.31
N VAL A 84 10.81 -3.73 -10.39
CA VAL A 84 9.93 -4.39 -11.35
C VAL A 84 9.13 -5.47 -10.63
N ASN A 85 9.72 -6.22 -9.69
CA ASN A 85 9.00 -7.26 -8.97
C ASN A 85 7.86 -6.72 -8.11
N PHE A 86 7.94 -5.54 -7.51
CA PHE A 86 6.83 -4.99 -6.71
C PHE A 86 5.64 -4.59 -7.55
N HIS A 87 5.86 -3.74 -8.56
CA HIS A 87 4.78 -3.36 -9.45
C HIS A 87 4.25 -4.56 -10.22
N VAL A 88 5.11 -5.49 -10.65
CA VAL A 88 4.66 -6.74 -11.32
C VAL A 88 3.91 -7.66 -10.37
N GLN A 89 4.32 -7.80 -9.11
CA GLN A 89 3.60 -8.61 -8.12
C GLN A 89 2.26 -7.97 -7.78
N ALA A 90 2.23 -6.66 -7.50
CA ALA A 90 1.00 -5.92 -7.29
C ALA A 90 0.09 -6.01 -8.52
N ASP A 91 0.61 -5.81 -9.73
CA ASP A 91 -0.17 -5.94 -10.97
C ASP A 91 -0.69 -7.35 -11.21
N ARG A 92 0.10 -8.39 -10.89
CA ARG A 92 -0.37 -9.78 -10.94
C ARG A 92 -1.48 -10.04 -9.91
N LEU A 93 -1.36 -9.46 -8.72
CA LEU A 93 -2.33 -9.62 -7.64
C LEU A 93 -3.60 -8.79 -7.85
N LYS A 94 -3.58 -7.72 -8.67
CA LYS A 94 -4.79 -6.95 -9.06
C LYS A 94 -5.88 -7.79 -9.72
N ASN A 95 -5.56 -9.00 -10.21
CA ASN A 95 -6.57 -9.93 -10.71
C ASN A 95 -7.53 -10.44 -9.62
N PHE A 96 -7.13 -10.36 -8.35
CA PHE A 96 -7.96 -10.73 -7.22
C PHE A 96 -8.79 -9.53 -6.77
N ALA A 97 -10.11 -9.66 -6.79
CA ALA A 97 -11.03 -8.55 -6.46
C ALA A 97 -10.88 -8.00 -5.03
N TRP A 98 -10.29 -8.78 -4.12
CA TRP A 98 -10.01 -8.37 -2.74
C TRP A 98 -8.66 -7.68 -2.57
N PHE A 99 -7.75 -7.80 -3.55
CA PHE A 99 -6.43 -7.20 -3.47
C PHE A 99 -6.50 -5.75 -3.91
N ASN A 100 -6.07 -4.84 -3.03
CA ASN A 100 -5.97 -3.44 -3.35
C ASN A 100 -4.69 -2.84 -2.76
N MET A 101 -3.82 -2.33 -3.64
CA MET A 101 -2.56 -1.73 -3.24
C MET A 101 -2.26 -0.47 -4.06
N GLU A 102 -1.85 0.59 -3.36
CA GLU A 102 -1.45 1.87 -3.94
C GLU A 102 -0.03 2.23 -3.56
N HIS A 103 0.63 2.98 -4.44
CA HIS A 103 1.95 3.53 -4.21
C HIS A 103 1.92 5.03 -4.47
N ALA A 104 2.50 5.80 -3.56
CA ALA A 104 2.72 7.23 -3.75
C ALA A 104 4.19 7.55 -3.47
N CYS A 105 4.90 8.01 -4.49
CA CYS A 105 6.34 8.29 -4.45
C CYS A 105 6.69 9.76 -4.76
N THR A 106 5.75 10.48 -5.36
CA THR A 106 5.91 11.83 -5.88
C THR A 106 4.84 12.76 -5.34
N ALA A 107 5.10 14.08 -5.36
CA ALA A 107 4.14 15.07 -4.89
C ALA A 107 2.75 14.94 -5.53
N PRO A 108 2.62 14.77 -6.86
CA PRO A 108 1.31 14.56 -7.48
C PRO A 108 0.59 13.28 -7.00
N GLU A 109 1.33 12.22 -6.69
CA GLU A 109 0.73 10.98 -6.18
C GLU A 109 0.28 11.11 -4.73
N PHE A 110 1.03 11.85 -3.90
CA PHE A 110 0.60 12.18 -2.53
C PHE A 110 -0.66 13.04 -2.54
N GLU A 111 -0.71 14.06 -3.40
CA GLU A 111 -1.87 14.94 -3.56
C GLU A 111 -3.09 14.14 -4.01
N LYS A 112 -2.93 13.30 -5.06
CA LYS A 112 -4.00 12.41 -5.52
C LYS A 112 -4.54 11.52 -4.40
N PHE A 113 -3.65 10.87 -3.64
CA PHE A 113 -4.07 10.03 -2.51
C PHE A 113 -4.87 10.82 -1.48
N LEU A 114 -4.41 12.01 -1.10
CA LEU A 114 -5.08 12.86 -0.12
C LEU A 114 -6.44 13.33 -0.62
N THR A 115 -6.56 13.76 -1.87
CA THR A 115 -7.84 14.15 -2.49
C THR A 115 -8.83 12.99 -2.46
N GLU A 116 -8.40 11.78 -2.84
CA GLU A 116 -9.26 10.60 -2.83
C GLU A 116 -9.63 10.17 -1.41
N LEU A 117 -8.70 10.26 -0.46
CA LEU A 117 -8.98 9.97 0.94
C LEU A 117 -10.01 10.94 1.52
N LEU A 118 -9.88 12.24 1.25
CA LEU A 118 -10.83 13.26 1.72
C LEU A 118 -12.21 13.07 1.09
N GLY A 119 -12.28 12.85 -0.23
CA GLY A 119 -13.54 12.56 -0.91
C GLY A 119 -14.20 11.28 -0.38
N TRP A 120 -13.41 10.28 -0.02
CA TRP A 120 -13.93 9.07 0.61
C TRP A 120 -14.44 9.31 2.03
N LEU A 121 -13.66 10.00 2.87
CA LEU A 121 -14.01 10.24 4.28
C LEU A 121 -15.22 11.16 4.45
N PHE A 122 -15.38 12.17 3.58
CA PHE A 122 -16.36 13.24 3.78
C PHE A 122 -17.48 13.28 2.74
N GLU A 123 -17.26 12.73 1.55
CA GLU A 123 -18.22 12.81 0.44
C GLU A 123 -18.76 11.42 0.05
N GLY A 124 -18.24 10.35 0.65
CA GLY A 124 -18.63 8.97 0.37
C GLY A 124 -18.20 8.48 -1.01
N HIS A 125 -17.28 9.20 -1.67
CA HIS A 125 -16.76 8.79 -2.98
C HIS A 125 -15.78 7.61 -2.82
N PRO A 126 -15.95 6.50 -3.55
CA PRO A 126 -14.99 5.40 -3.49
C PRO A 126 -13.63 5.85 -4.03
N ARG A 127 -12.54 5.46 -3.34
CA ARG A 127 -11.17 5.73 -3.83
C ARG A 127 -10.92 4.98 -5.13
N SER A 128 -10.10 5.56 -6.02
CA SER A 128 -9.90 5.05 -7.39
C SER A 128 -9.34 3.63 -7.43
N ALA A 129 -8.64 3.23 -6.37
CA ALA A 129 -8.07 1.90 -6.23
C ALA A 129 -9.11 0.78 -6.02
N TRP A 130 -10.36 1.13 -5.69
CA TRP A 130 -11.51 0.22 -5.70
C TRP A 130 -12.37 0.34 -6.98
N GLY A 131 -12.01 1.26 -7.87
CA GLY A 131 -12.75 1.59 -9.08
C GLY A 131 -12.34 0.76 -10.28
N ALA A 132 -12.63 -0.54 -10.27
CA ALA A 132 -12.83 -1.34 -11.47
C ALA A 132 -13.60 -2.63 -11.14
N ARG A 133 -14.91 -2.49 -10.92
CA ARG A 133 -15.96 -3.42 -11.38
C ARG A 133 -17.33 -2.76 -11.22
#